data_AF-A0A935WNW0-F1
#
_entry.id   AF-A0A935WNW0-F1
#
_cell.length_a   1.000
_cell.length_b   1.000
_cell.length_c   1.000
_cell.angle_alpha   90.00
_cell.angle_beta   90.00
_cell.angle_gamma   90.00
#
_symmetry.space_group_name_H-M   'P 1'
#
loop_
_entity.id
_entity.type
_entity.pdbx_description
1 polymer ?
#
loop_
_entity_poly.entity_id
_entity_poly.type
_entity_poly.pdbx_seq_one_letter_code
_entity_poly.pdbx_strand_id
1 'polypeptide(L)'
;MSQNNLPQTKRDALRIDRVDVSLAPNAYINWPDVFRTLPQSGHPDTNEGRFAFLEKRSGGRIRSLIESQVKSAFRGTEPARLKVVIRRLEVPSLVQRILIGGENIIAADITLTDGKTGQVLLTSDFTSQAYAGGGLGAVAVDVVAEEAIVRVSTNFGRALAQWLKTGQAFIGN
;
A
#
# COMPACT_ATOMS: atom_id res chain seq x y z
N MET A 1 -12.01 10.09 -0.97
CA MET A 1 -11.04 9.83 0.10
C MET A 1 -11.50 10.56 1.34
N SER A 2 -11.57 9.90 2.50
CA SER A 2 -11.99 10.56 3.72
C SER A 2 -10.88 11.48 4.30
N GLN A 3 -11.30 12.62 4.84
CA GLN A 3 -10.41 13.64 5.39
C GLN A 3 -9.90 13.20 6.77
N ASN A 4 -8.62 13.42 7.05
CA ASN A 4 -8.07 13.13 8.38
C ASN A 4 -8.32 14.33 9.31
N ASN A 5 -9.26 14.13 10.24
CA ASN A 5 -9.75 15.15 11.16
C ASN A 5 -8.93 15.28 12.45
N LEU A 6 -7.80 14.59 12.59
CA LEU A 6 -6.92 14.76 13.75
C LEU A 6 -6.37 16.19 13.79
N PRO A 7 -6.37 16.90 14.93
CA PRO A 7 -5.74 18.21 15.03
C PRO A 7 -4.26 18.17 14.64
N GLN A 8 -3.73 19.23 14.00
CA GLN A 8 -2.32 19.31 13.59
C GLN A 8 -1.36 19.06 14.76
N THR A 9 -1.64 19.67 15.91
CA THR A 9 -0.87 19.46 17.15
C THR A 9 -0.81 17.99 17.57
N LYS A 10 -1.92 17.26 17.43
CA LYS A 10 -1.97 15.83 17.71
C LYS A 10 -1.15 15.05 16.69
N ARG A 11 -1.23 15.39 15.38
CA ARG A 11 -0.45 14.74 14.31
C ARG A 11 1.06 14.90 14.51
N ASP A 12 1.51 16.10 14.88
CA ASP A 12 2.93 16.40 15.10
C ASP A 12 3.51 15.69 16.33
N ALA A 13 2.67 15.44 17.34
CA ALA A 13 3.06 14.74 18.55
C ALA A 13 3.25 13.23 18.33
N LEU A 14 2.71 12.64 17.25
CA LEU A 14 2.74 11.20 17.02
C LEU A 14 4.16 10.68 16.72
N ARG A 15 4.44 9.50 17.28
CA ARG A 15 5.55 8.62 16.97
C ARG A 15 5.00 7.26 16.61
N ILE A 16 5.08 6.89 15.33
CA ILE A 16 4.55 5.59 14.89
C ILE A 16 5.57 4.50 15.23
N ASP A 17 5.27 3.68 16.23
CA ASP A 17 6.16 2.62 16.73
C ASP A 17 5.92 1.27 16.05
N ARG A 18 4.69 1.05 15.60
CA ARG A 18 4.26 -0.18 14.93
C ARG A 18 3.37 0.12 13.73
N VAL A 19 3.63 -0.59 12.63
CA VAL A 19 2.79 -0.58 11.42
C VAL A 19 2.40 -2.02 11.11
N ASP A 20 1.12 -2.34 11.24
CA ASP A 20 0.56 -3.64 10.90
C ASP A 20 -0.12 -3.54 9.54
N VAL A 21 0.50 -4.10 8.50
CA VAL A 21 -0.08 -4.14 7.16
C VAL A 21 -0.57 -5.55 6.85
N SER A 22 -1.82 -5.68 6.44
CA SER A 22 -2.45 -6.93 6.04
C SER A 22 -3.31 -6.74 4.79
N LEU A 23 -3.62 -7.83 4.09
CA LEU A 23 -4.62 -7.85 3.03
C LEU A 23 -5.98 -8.28 3.61
N ALA A 24 -7.08 -7.68 3.15
CA ALA A 24 -8.43 -8.11 3.51
C ALA A 24 -8.72 -9.51 2.93
N PRO A 25 -9.52 -10.35 3.61
CA PRO A 25 -9.86 -11.69 3.09
C PRO A 25 -10.53 -11.67 1.71
N ASN A 26 -11.29 -10.61 1.42
CA ASN A 26 -11.97 -10.37 0.15
C ASN A 26 -11.31 -9.27 -0.68
N ALA A 27 -10.01 -9.02 -0.49
CA ALA A 27 -9.30 -7.99 -1.24
C ALA A 27 -9.40 -8.26 -2.75
N TYR A 28 -9.73 -7.22 -3.52
CA TYR A 28 -9.61 -7.28 -4.97
C TYR A 28 -8.13 -7.17 -5.33
N ILE A 29 -7.61 -8.18 -6.03
CA ILE A 29 -6.22 -8.15 -6.49
C ILE A 29 -6.15 -8.42 -7.98
N ASN A 30 -5.61 -7.44 -8.71
CA ASN A 30 -5.37 -7.53 -10.14
C ASN A 30 -3.90 -7.22 -10.44
N TRP A 31 -3.13 -8.25 -10.75
CA TRP A 31 -1.74 -8.11 -11.14
C TRP A 31 -1.37 -9.17 -12.18
N PRO A 32 -1.81 -8.98 -13.44
CA PRO A 32 -1.82 -10.03 -14.45
C PRO A 32 -0.43 -10.60 -14.73
N ASP A 33 0.61 -9.75 -14.73
CA ASP A 33 1.97 -10.17 -15.04
C ASP A 33 2.52 -11.17 -13.99
N VAL A 34 2.18 -11.00 -12.71
CA VAL A 34 2.58 -11.93 -11.65
C VAL A 34 1.72 -13.19 -11.66
N PHE A 35 0.41 -13.06 -11.90
CA PHE A 35 -0.49 -14.20 -11.91
C PHE A 35 -0.26 -15.16 -13.08
N ARG A 36 0.45 -14.77 -14.14
CA ARG A 36 0.94 -15.70 -15.18
C ARG A 36 1.84 -16.81 -14.61
N THR A 37 2.50 -16.55 -13.49
CA THR A 37 3.37 -17.53 -12.80
C THR A 37 2.62 -18.32 -11.71
N LEU A 38 1.36 -17.98 -11.43
CA LEU A 38 0.54 -18.67 -10.44
C LEU A 38 0.41 -20.18 -10.70
N PRO A 39 0.20 -20.66 -11.94
CA PRO A 39 0.10 -22.11 -12.19
C PRO A 39 1.35 -22.89 -11.79
N GLN A 40 2.53 -22.27 -11.88
CA GLN A 40 3.82 -22.89 -11.51
C GLN A 40 4.03 -22.94 -10.00
N SER A 41 3.27 -22.14 -9.25
CA SER A 41 3.40 -22.01 -7.80
C SER A 41 2.63 -23.08 -7.00
N GLY A 42 1.75 -23.83 -7.66
CA GLY A 42 0.86 -24.80 -7.03
C GLY A 42 -0.36 -24.19 -6.31
N HIS A 43 -0.53 -22.88 -6.35
CA HIS A 43 -1.72 -22.20 -5.84
C HIS A 43 -2.86 -22.25 -6.86
N PRO A 44 -4.13 -22.42 -6.42
CA PRO A 44 -5.28 -22.37 -7.32
C PRO A 44 -5.51 -20.95 -7.83
N ASP A 45 -6.06 -20.82 -9.05
CA ASP A 45 -6.43 -19.51 -9.61
C ASP A 45 -7.78 -19.01 -9.05
N THR A 46 -7.84 -18.87 -7.73
CA THR A 46 -8.95 -18.26 -6.98
C THR A 46 -8.46 -17.02 -6.23
N ASN A 47 -9.36 -16.24 -5.63
CA ASN A 47 -8.97 -15.08 -4.82
C ASN A 47 -8.08 -15.49 -3.64
N GLU A 48 -8.41 -16.59 -2.96
CA GLU A 48 -7.65 -17.13 -1.83
C GLU A 48 -6.27 -17.64 -2.28
N GLY A 49 -6.19 -18.32 -3.43
CA GLY A 49 -4.93 -18.79 -3.99
C GLY A 49 -4.02 -17.65 -4.44
N ARG A 50 -4.58 -16.65 -5.12
CA ARG A 50 -3.89 -15.40 -5.50
C ARG A 50 -3.39 -14.62 -4.28
N PHE A 51 -4.22 -14.54 -3.23
CA PHE A 51 -3.84 -13.94 -1.95
C PHE A 51 -2.64 -14.67 -1.33
N ALA A 52 -2.73 -16.00 -1.17
CA ALA A 52 -1.68 -16.78 -0.54
C ALA A 52 -0.37 -16.69 -1.33
N PHE A 53 -0.46 -16.69 -2.66
CA PHE A 53 0.68 -16.52 -3.55
C PHE A 53 1.34 -15.14 -3.37
N LEU A 54 0.56 -14.06 -3.35
CA LEU A 54 1.10 -12.71 -3.18
C LEU A 54 1.65 -12.47 -1.78
N GLU A 55 0.97 -12.99 -0.77
CA GLU A 55 1.41 -12.95 0.62
C GLU A 55 2.80 -13.60 0.76
N LYS A 56 2.99 -14.78 0.15
CA LYS A 56 4.26 -15.50 0.11
C LYS A 56 5.33 -14.76 -0.70
N ARG A 57 4.97 -14.24 -1.89
CA ARG A 57 5.94 -13.67 -2.84
C ARG A 57 6.36 -12.24 -2.49
N SER A 58 5.42 -11.41 -2.04
CA SER A 58 5.60 -9.95 -1.94
C SER A 58 5.09 -9.36 -0.62
N GLY A 59 4.31 -10.11 0.18
CA GLY A 59 3.71 -9.60 1.42
C GLY A 59 4.72 -8.93 2.33
N GLY A 60 5.78 -9.63 2.73
CA GLY A 60 6.84 -9.07 3.58
C GLY A 60 7.47 -7.79 3.04
N ARG A 61 7.67 -7.71 1.71
CA ARG A 61 8.26 -6.53 1.06
C ARG A 61 7.32 -5.33 1.05
N ILE A 62 6.03 -5.55 0.74
CA ILE A 62 5.00 -4.49 0.79
C ILE A 62 4.94 -3.91 2.21
N ARG A 63 4.88 -4.78 3.24
CA ARG A 63 4.86 -4.38 4.65
C ARG A 63 6.06 -3.51 5.00
N SER A 64 7.26 -4.00 4.70
CA SER A 64 8.51 -3.31 5.03
C SER A 64 8.62 -1.94 4.35
N LEU A 65 8.23 -1.83 3.08
CA LEU A 65 8.27 -0.55 2.36
C LEU A 65 7.29 0.45 2.97
N ILE A 66 6.03 0.07 3.20
CA ILE A 66 5.03 0.96 3.81
C ILE A 66 5.48 1.38 5.22
N GLU A 67 5.92 0.41 6.03
CA GLU A 67 6.42 0.65 7.38
C GLU A 67 7.59 1.66 7.38
N SER A 68 8.56 1.49 6.49
CA SER A 68 9.73 2.39 6.40
C SER A 68 9.34 3.84 6.10
N GLN A 69 8.41 4.05 5.16
CA GLN A 69 7.96 5.39 4.76
C GLN A 69 7.15 6.05 5.89
N VAL A 70 6.29 5.28 6.56
CA VAL A 70 5.46 5.80 7.65
C VAL A 70 6.30 6.09 8.89
N LYS A 71 7.11 5.14 9.38
CA LYS A 71 7.89 5.32 10.62
C LYS A 71 8.87 6.48 10.52
N SER A 72 9.55 6.61 9.39
CA SER A 72 10.52 7.70 9.18
C SER A 72 9.89 9.10 9.22
N ALA A 73 8.59 9.18 8.93
CA ALA A 73 7.83 10.42 8.88
C ALA A 73 7.39 10.92 10.27
N PHE A 74 7.18 10.05 11.26
CA PHE A 74 6.58 10.40 12.56
C PHE A 74 7.57 10.22 13.72
N ARG A 75 8.16 11.34 14.18
CA ARG A 75 9.24 11.37 15.18
C ARG A 75 8.84 12.08 16.49
N GLY A 76 7.55 12.20 16.77
CA GLY A 76 7.06 12.82 17.99
C GLY A 76 7.36 12.00 19.25
N THR A 77 6.62 12.27 20.32
CA THR A 77 6.81 11.62 21.64
C THR A 77 5.64 10.73 22.05
N GLU A 78 4.48 10.88 21.40
CA GLU A 78 3.29 10.09 21.68
C GLU A 78 3.28 8.82 20.82
N PRO A 79 3.43 7.62 21.40
CA PRO A 79 3.45 6.39 20.62
C PRO A 79 2.09 6.14 19.97
N ALA A 80 2.10 5.70 18.72
CA ALA A 80 0.90 5.33 17.99
C ALA A 80 1.14 4.11 17.11
N ARG A 81 0.10 3.28 16.97
CA ARG A 81 0.09 2.08 16.15
C ARG A 81 -0.78 2.31 14.93
N LEU A 82 -0.25 2.00 13.76
CA LEU A 82 -0.97 2.12 12.49
C LEU A 82 -1.33 0.72 11.98
N LYS A 83 -2.62 0.47 11.78
CA LYS A 83 -3.12 -0.71 11.07
C LYS A 83 -3.55 -0.31 9.67
N VAL A 84 -3.11 -1.06 8.66
CA VAL A 84 -3.42 -0.87 7.24
C VAL A 84 -3.96 -2.18 6.70
N VAL A 85 -5.25 -2.19 6.32
CA VAL A 85 -5.90 -3.36 5.73
C VAL A 85 -6.17 -3.10 4.26
N ILE A 86 -5.33 -3.64 3.38
CA ILE A 86 -5.43 -3.46 1.93
C ILE A 86 -6.65 -4.22 1.41
N ARG A 87 -7.59 -3.51 0.79
CA ARG A 87 -8.80 -4.06 0.14
C ARG A 87 -8.71 -4.11 -1.37
N ARG A 88 -7.83 -3.31 -1.97
CA ARG A 88 -7.59 -3.29 -3.42
C ARG A 88 -6.10 -3.14 -3.68
N LEU A 89 -5.56 -4.03 -4.51
CA LEU A 89 -4.25 -3.90 -5.12
C LEU A 89 -4.40 -4.11 -6.62
N GLU A 90 -4.11 -3.08 -7.39
CA GLU A 90 -4.17 -3.12 -8.84
C GLU A 90 -2.85 -2.65 -9.42
N VAL A 91 -2.22 -3.53 -10.18
CA VAL A 91 -0.98 -3.30 -10.91
C VAL A 91 -1.24 -3.76 -12.34
N PRO A 92 -1.66 -2.86 -13.23
CA PRO A 92 -2.01 -3.22 -14.61
C PRO A 92 -0.84 -3.91 -15.32
N SER A 93 -1.11 -4.75 -16.30
CA SER A 93 -0.03 -5.38 -17.06
C SER A 93 0.83 -4.35 -17.78
N LEU A 94 2.10 -4.66 -18.03
CA LEU A 94 2.99 -3.77 -18.79
C LEU A 94 2.39 -3.40 -20.16
N VAL A 95 1.78 -4.38 -20.85
CA VAL A 95 1.15 -4.18 -22.15
C VAL A 95 -0.05 -3.24 -22.05
N GLN A 96 -0.92 -3.40 -21.05
CA GLN A 96 -2.04 -2.47 -20.82
C GLN A 96 -1.54 -1.05 -20.52
N ARG A 97 -0.50 -0.93 -19.69
CA ARG A 97 0.11 0.38 -19.34
C ARG A 97 0.60 1.13 -20.57
N ILE A 98 1.23 0.42 -21.51
CA ILE A 98 1.77 1.02 -22.74
C ILE A 98 0.64 1.40 -23.71
N LEU A 99 -0.36 0.54 -23.90
CA LEU A 99 -1.36 0.71 -24.95
C LEU A 99 -2.54 1.60 -24.55
N ILE A 100 -2.99 1.50 -23.30
CA ILE A 100 -4.24 2.10 -22.82
C ILE A 100 -3.96 3.14 -21.71
N GLY A 101 -2.73 3.17 -21.20
CA GLY A 101 -2.44 3.81 -19.93
C GLY A 101 -2.90 2.94 -18.76
N GLY A 102 -2.50 3.30 -17.54
CA GLY A 102 -2.93 2.59 -16.35
C GLY A 102 -2.23 3.11 -15.10
N GLU A 103 -2.97 3.22 -14.02
CA GLU A 103 -2.45 3.60 -12.72
C GLU A 103 -2.31 2.37 -11.83
N ASN A 104 -1.27 2.35 -11.00
CA ASN A 104 -1.22 1.38 -9.93
C ASN A 104 -2.06 1.93 -8.77
N ILE A 105 -2.95 1.11 -8.23
CA ILE A 105 -3.88 1.52 -7.18
C ILE A 105 -3.66 0.63 -5.95
N ILE A 106 -3.54 1.25 -4.78
CA ILE A 106 -3.73 0.58 -3.50
C ILE A 106 -4.85 1.31 -2.76
N ALA A 107 -5.89 0.57 -2.37
CA ALA A 107 -6.92 1.05 -1.46
C ALA A 107 -6.90 0.23 -0.17
N ALA A 108 -6.96 0.90 0.97
CA ALA A 108 -6.87 0.28 2.29
C ALA A 108 -7.79 0.95 3.31
N ASP A 109 -8.17 0.20 4.33
CA ASP A 109 -8.70 0.76 5.57
C ASP A 109 -7.56 1.04 6.53
N ILE A 110 -7.61 2.21 7.14
CA ILE A 110 -6.59 2.71 8.05
C ILE A 110 -7.21 2.83 9.43
N THR A 111 -6.52 2.31 10.44
CA THR A 111 -6.84 2.55 11.86
C THR A 111 -5.58 3.01 12.56
N LEU A 112 -5.63 4.20 13.16
CA LEU A 112 -4.59 4.74 14.01
C LEU A 112 -5.03 4.62 15.47
N THR A 113 -4.18 4.06 16.31
CA THR A 113 -4.46 3.80 17.72
C THR A 113 -3.37 4.40 18.59
N ASP A 114 -3.74 4.97 19.73
CA ASP A 114 -2.79 5.40 20.75
C ASP A 114 -2.04 4.20 21.32
N GLY A 115 -0.71 4.25 21.29
CA GLY A 115 0.15 3.14 21.69
C GLY A 115 0.22 2.90 23.19
N LYS A 116 -0.16 3.88 24.03
CA LYS A 116 -0.23 3.77 25.49
C LYS A 116 -1.58 3.24 25.93
N THR A 117 -2.67 3.80 25.42
CA THR A 117 -4.02 3.54 25.93
C THR A 117 -4.81 2.53 25.10
N GLY A 118 -4.41 2.29 23.85
CA GLY A 118 -5.18 1.46 22.91
C GLY A 118 -6.42 2.18 22.35
N GLN A 119 -6.61 3.47 22.63
CA GLN A 119 -7.73 4.25 22.10
C GLN A 119 -7.58 4.45 20.59
N VAL A 120 -8.64 4.22 19.82
CA VAL A 120 -8.69 4.57 18.40
C VAL A 120 -8.70 6.08 18.25
N LEU A 121 -7.68 6.61 17.57
CA LEU A 121 -7.53 8.04 17.28
C LEU A 121 -8.17 8.41 15.95
N LEU A 122 -8.09 7.51 14.96
CA LEU A 122 -8.60 7.73 13.61
C LEU A 122 -8.93 6.41 12.93
N THR A 123 -10.05 6.37 12.21
CA THR A 123 -10.37 5.32 11.24
C THR A 123 -10.75 5.99 9.93
N SER A 124 -10.24 5.49 8.81
CA SER A 124 -10.46 6.10 7.49
C SER A 124 -10.33 5.08 6.38
N ASP A 125 -11.01 5.30 5.26
CA ASP A 125 -10.60 4.71 4.00
C ASP A 125 -9.48 5.56 3.38
N PHE A 126 -8.50 4.91 2.75
CA PHE A 126 -7.39 5.58 2.08
C PHE A 126 -7.11 4.90 0.75
N THR A 127 -6.97 5.70 -0.31
CA THR A 127 -6.61 5.20 -1.63
C THR A 127 -5.42 6.02 -2.12
N SER A 128 -4.43 5.35 -2.70
CA SER A 128 -3.35 6.00 -3.42
C SER A 128 -3.34 5.48 -4.85
N GLN A 129 -3.18 6.42 -5.77
CA GLN A 129 -2.89 6.18 -7.17
C GLN A 129 -1.44 6.55 -7.43
N ALA A 130 -0.74 5.68 -8.14
CA ALA A 130 0.63 5.91 -8.57
C ALA A 130 0.70 5.73 -10.09
N TYR A 131 1.02 6.81 -10.80
CA TYR A 131 1.23 6.74 -12.24
C TYR A 131 2.31 5.71 -12.55
N ALA A 132 1.98 4.76 -13.43
CA ALA A 132 2.92 3.76 -13.88
C ALA A 132 3.70 4.34 -15.07
N GLY A 133 4.74 5.14 -14.79
CA GLY A 133 5.55 5.80 -15.83
C GLY A 133 5.99 4.85 -16.95
N GLY A 134 5.94 5.34 -18.20
CA GLY A 134 6.30 4.60 -19.41
C GLY A 134 7.82 4.55 -19.63
N GLY A 135 8.50 3.58 -19.02
CA GLY A 135 9.90 3.27 -19.32
C GLY A 135 9.98 2.07 -20.26
N LEU A 136 10.41 2.30 -21.50
CA LEU A 136 10.65 1.24 -22.50
C LEU A 136 12.07 0.69 -22.33
N GLY A 137 12.17 -0.58 -21.95
CA GLY A 137 13.40 -1.36 -22.00
C GLY A 137 13.05 -2.84 -22.06
N ALA A 138 13.79 -3.62 -22.86
CA ALA A 138 13.64 -5.07 -22.95
C ALA A 138 14.12 -5.74 -21.66
N VAL A 139 13.32 -5.65 -20.61
CA VAL A 139 13.60 -6.21 -19.29
C VAL A 139 12.68 -7.40 -19.06
N ALA A 140 13.19 -8.44 -18.39
CA ALA A 140 12.41 -9.62 -18.04
C ALA A 140 11.13 -9.25 -17.27
N VAL A 141 10.00 -9.87 -17.61
CA VAL A 141 8.67 -9.58 -17.03
C VAL A 141 8.67 -9.69 -15.50
N ASP A 142 9.40 -10.66 -14.94
CA ASP A 142 9.53 -10.83 -13.49
C ASP A 142 10.23 -9.64 -12.80
N VAL A 143 11.29 -9.10 -13.41
CA VAL A 143 12.02 -7.94 -12.86
C VAL A 143 11.12 -6.70 -12.90
N VAL A 144 10.39 -6.50 -13.99
CA VAL A 144 9.45 -5.38 -14.14
C VAL A 144 8.28 -5.48 -13.16
N ALA A 145 7.80 -6.71 -12.91
CA ALA A 145 6.78 -6.95 -11.90
C ALA A 145 7.30 -6.59 -10.49
N GLU A 146 8.46 -7.11 -10.09
CA GLU A 146 9.05 -6.78 -8.79
C GLU A 146 9.28 -5.28 -8.61
N GLU A 147 9.72 -4.58 -9.65
CA GLU A 147 9.87 -3.13 -9.61
C GLU A 147 8.51 -2.42 -9.45
N ALA A 148 7.45 -2.91 -10.10
CA ALA A 148 6.12 -2.34 -9.99
C ALA A 148 5.58 -2.40 -8.56
N ILE A 149 5.79 -3.51 -7.83
CA ILE A 149 5.35 -3.59 -6.43
C ILE A 149 6.16 -2.69 -5.52
N VAL A 150 7.48 -2.60 -5.74
CA VAL A 150 8.33 -1.66 -4.99
C VAL A 150 7.84 -0.24 -5.17
N ARG A 151 7.57 0.17 -6.41
CA ARG A 151 7.10 1.53 -6.74
C ARG A 151 5.73 1.81 -6.13
N VAL A 152 4.73 0.95 -6.34
CA VAL A 152 3.38 1.19 -5.81
C VAL A 152 3.35 1.17 -4.29
N SER A 153 4.05 0.25 -3.63
CA SER A 153 4.12 0.21 -2.16
C SER A 153 4.84 1.42 -1.57
N THR A 154 5.93 1.86 -2.21
CA THR A 154 6.67 3.06 -1.77
C THR A 154 5.81 4.32 -1.94
N ASN A 155 5.14 4.47 -3.08
CA ASN A 155 4.27 5.61 -3.33
C ASN A 155 3.07 5.63 -2.38
N PHE A 156 2.43 4.47 -2.15
CA PHE A 156 1.38 4.34 -1.16
C PHE A 156 1.86 4.74 0.25
N GLY A 157 3.02 4.22 0.69
CA GLY A 157 3.60 4.56 2.00
C GLY A 157 3.88 6.06 2.16
N ARG A 158 4.43 6.71 1.12
CA ARG A 158 4.66 8.16 1.12
C ARG A 158 3.36 8.95 1.16
N ALA A 159 2.39 8.60 0.30
CA ALA A 159 1.10 9.27 0.23
C ALA A 159 0.34 9.14 1.57
N LEU A 160 0.36 7.95 2.17
CA LEU A 160 -0.23 7.70 3.48
C LEU A 160 0.45 8.52 4.57
N ALA A 161 1.78 8.56 4.60
CA ALA A 161 2.53 9.35 5.56
C ALA A 161 2.22 10.85 5.43
N GLN A 162 2.11 11.36 4.20
CA GLN A 162 1.76 12.76 3.93
C GLN A 162 0.33 13.08 4.35
N TRP A 163 -0.65 12.22 4.03
CA TRP A 163 -2.04 12.38 4.46
C TRP A 163 -2.17 12.32 5.99
N LEU A 164 -1.46 11.41 6.65
CA LEU A 164 -1.44 11.33 8.11
C LEU A 164 -0.82 12.58 8.76
N LYS A 165 0.12 13.27 8.09
CA LYS A 165 0.76 14.50 8.58
C LYS A 165 -0.07 15.76 8.36
N THR A 166 -0.64 15.89 7.17
CA THR A 166 -1.24 17.13 6.70
C THR A 166 -2.76 17.16 6.89
N GLY A 167 -3.38 15.99 7.01
CA GLY A 167 -4.84 15.87 6.98
C GLY A 167 -5.45 15.91 5.58
N GLN A 168 -4.65 16.19 4.55
CA GLN A 168 -5.11 16.41 3.18
C GLN A 168 -4.95 15.16 2.33
N ALA A 169 -5.97 14.85 1.53
CA ALA A 169 -5.87 13.82 0.50
C ALA A 169 -4.80 14.21 -0.52
N PHE A 170 -3.92 13.26 -0.86
CA PHE A 170 -2.92 13.49 -1.89
C PHE A 170 -3.62 13.56 -3.26
N ILE A 171 -3.61 14.74 -3.88
CA ILE A 171 -3.95 14.91 -5.30
C ILE A 171 -2.62 14.76 -6.03
N GLY A 172 -2.37 13.58 -6.61
CA GLY A 172 -1.16 13.37 -7.40
C GLY A 172 -1.20 14.22 -8.66
N ASN A 173 -0.08 14.89 -8.95
CA ASN A 173 0.27 15.33 -10.31
C ASN A 173 1.01 14.21 -11.03
#